data_AF-A0A8D8Q5G2-F1
#
_entry.id   AF-A0A8D8Q5G2-F1
#
_cell.length_a   1.000
_cell.length_b   1.000
_cell.length_c   1.000
_cell.angle_alpha   90.00
_cell.angle_beta   90.00
_cell.angle_gamma   90.00
#
_symmetry.space_group_name_H-M   'P 1'
#
loop_
_entity.id
_entity.type
_entity.pdbx_description
1 polymer ?
#
loop_
_entity_poly.entity_id
_entity_poly.type
_entity_poly.pdbx_seq_one_letter_code
_entity_poly.pdbx_strand_id
1 'polypeptide(L)'
;MDETDKKLIVSALRATIVSQKDGVELRRLNSDYRELEGEDIPYKALGFPSVEAYIRSLTNDFTIVPKQGALFVVAKKNDTLAHIQDLIRGQSTKRKSKPTYKSSR
;
A
#
# COMPACT_ATOMS: atom_id res chain seq x y z
N MET A 1 3.04 10.29 17.16
CA MET A 1 2.73 9.38 16.04
C MET A 1 1.31 9.67 15.67
N ASP A 2 1.20 10.53 14.69
CA ASP A 2 0.00 11.21 14.29
C ASP A 2 -0.87 10.23 13.49
N GLU A 3 -2.17 10.47 13.44
CA GLU A 3 -3.12 9.60 12.72
C GLU A 3 -2.71 9.43 11.24
N THR A 4 -2.08 10.46 10.67
CA THR A 4 -1.53 10.46 9.31
C THR A 4 -0.41 9.44 9.14
N ASP A 5 0.52 9.31 10.09
CA ASP A 5 1.65 8.37 9.98
C ASP A 5 1.15 6.92 9.95
N LYS A 6 0.18 6.60 10.81
CA LYS A 6 -0.45 5.27 10.84
C LYS A 6 -1.10 4.95 9.50
N LYS A 7 -1.76 5.93 8.89
CA LYS A 7 -2.43 5.78 7.60
C LYS A 7 -1.44 5.58 6.45
N LEU A 8 -0.28 6.26 6.49
CA LEU A 8 0.81 6.05 5.52
C LEU A 8 1.34 4.63 5.60
N ILE A 9 1.64 4.13 6.81
CA ILE A 9 2.12 2.77 7.04
C ILE A 9 1.11 1.74 6.51
N VAL A 10 -0.19 1.92 6.79
CA VAL A 10 -1.25 1.04 6.29
C VAL A 10 -1.33 1.08 4.76
N SER A 11 -1.19 2.26 4.16
CA SER A 11 -1.21 2.42 2.70
C SER A 11 -0.03 1.72 2.03
N ALA A 12 1.17 1.87 2.58
CA ALA A 12 2.38 1.19 2.11
C ALA A 12 2.26 -0.32 2.23
N LEU A 13 1.84 -0.83 3.40
CA LEU A 13 1.55 -2.26 3.62
C LEU A 13 0.60 -2.80 2.56
N ARG A 14 -0.46 -2.04 2.26
CA ARG A 14 -1.44 -2.43 1.25
C ARG A 14 -0.84 -2.46 -0.16
N ALA A 15 0.00 -1.51 -0.52
CA ALA A 15 0.70 -1.51 -1.80
C ALA A 15 1.61 -2.74 -1.95
N THR A 16 2.39 -3.08 -0.91
CA THR A 16 3.22 -4.29 -0.87
C THR A 16 2.38 -5.56 -1.07
N ILE A 17 1.28 -5.68 -0.30
CA ILE A 17 0.44 -6.88 -0.33
C ILE A 17 -0.32 -7.03 -1.64
N VAL A 18 -0.85 -5.94 -2.20
CA VAL A 18 -1.57 -5.97 -3.49
C VAL A 18 -0.63 -6.21 -4.66
N SER A 19 0.66 -5.86 -4.54
CA SER A 19 1.67 -6.17 -5.55
C SER A 19 1.93 -7.68 -5.66
N GLN A 20 1.59 -8.48 -4.65
CA GLN A 20 1.71 -9.94 -4.65
C GLN A 20 0.33 -10.59 -4.82
N LYS A 21 0.10 -11.29 -5.93
CA LYS A 21 -1.21 -11.88 -6.28
C LYS A 21 -1.81 -12.81 -5.21
N ASP A 22 -0.96 -13.51 -4.46
CA ASP A 22 -1.37 -14.48 -3.44
C ASP A 22 -1.28 -13.94 -2.00
N GLY A 23 -0.97 -12.64 -1.84
CA GLY A 23 -0.62 -12.05 -0.56
C GLY A 23 0.84 -12.32 -0.17
N VAL A 24 1.24 -11.78 0.99
CA VAL A 24 2.61 -11.84 1.48
C VAL A 24 2.70 -12.77 2.68
N GLU A 25 3.71 -13.62 2.74
CA GLU A 25 3.97 -14.43 3.92
C GLU A 25 4.30 -13.53 5.12
N LEU A 26 3.67 -13.76 6.28
CA LEU A 26 3.87 -12.96 7.50
C LEU A 26 5.35 -12.86 7.92
N ARG A 27 6.13 -13.92 7.67
CA ARG A 27 7.58 -13.95 7.95
C ARG A 27 8.39 -13.05 7.01
N ARG A 28 7.93 -12.87 5.78
CA ARG A 28 8.57 -12.04 4.75
C ARG A 28 8.04 -10.62 4.72
N LEU A 29 6.81 -10.41 5.20
CA LEU A 29 6.11 -9.13 5.22
C LEU A 29 6.98 -7.98 5.73
N ASN A 30 7.75 -8.21 6.79
CA ASN A 30 8.64 -7.18 7.33
C ASN A 30 9.79 -6.83 6.37
N SER A 31 10.38 -7.84 5.71
CA SER A 31 11.42 -7.65 4.71
C SER A 31 10.90 -6.96 3.44
N ASP A 32 9.76 -7.42 2.90
CA ASP A 32 9.11 -6.82 1.74
C ASP A 32 8.70 -5.36 2.02
N TYR A 33 8.19 -5.08 3.23
CA TYR A 33 7.86 -3.71 3.64
C TYR A 33 9.11 -2.83 3.71
N ARG A 34 10.20 -3.34 4.31
CA ARG A 34 11.47 -2.63 4.36
C ARG A 34 12.07 -2.38 2.99
N GLU A 35 11.89 -3.29 2.05
CA GLU A 35 12.36 -3.10 0.67
C GLU A 35 11.58 -1.98 -0.04
N LEU A 36 10.29 -1.83 0.26
CA LEU A 36 9.44 -0.80 -0.34
C LEU A 36 9.60 0.58 0.33
N GLU A 37 9.59 0.61 1.66
CA GLU A 37 9.56 1.84 2.46
C GLU A 37 10.95 2.26 2.99
N GLY A 38 11.94 1.37 2.90
CA GLY A 38 13.30 1.59 3.42
C GLY A 38 13.48 1.30 4.91
N GLU A 39 12.39 1.07 5.65
CA GLU A 39 12.39 0.87 7.11
C GLU A 39 11.54 -0.32 7.54
N ASP A 40 11.85 -0.91 8.71
CA ASP A 40 11.05 -1.99 9.30
C ASP A 40 9.68 -1.46 9.79
N ILE A 41 8.67 -2.34 9.82
CA ILE A 41 7.33 -1.98 10.30
C ILE A 41 7.44 -1.53 11.78
N PRO A 42 7.00 -0.32 12.15
CA PRO A 42 7.17 0.20 13.50
C PRO A 42 6.13 -0.35 14.49
N TYR A 43 5.89 -1.67 14.51
CA TYR A 43 4.90 -2.32 15.39
C TYR A 43 5.16 -2.05 16.88
N LYS A 44 6.43 -1.92 17.29
CA LYS A 44 6.81 -1.58 18.67
C LYS A 44 6.40 -0.16 19.06
N ALA A 45 6.61 0.81 18.16
CA ALA A 45 6.20 2.20 18.39
C ALA A 45 4.67 2.35 18.43
N LEU A 46 3.97 1.45 17.75
CA LEU A 46 2.52 1.37 17.73
C LEU A 46 1.93 0.63 18.95
N GLY A 47 2.78 0.11 19.85
CA GLY A 47 2.35 -0.59 21.06
C GLY A 47 1.98 -2.06 20.85
N PHE A 48 2.37 -2.66 19.73
CA PHE A 48 2.12 -4.08 19.45
C PHE A 48 3.35 -4.93 19.77
N PRO A 49 3.16 -6.16 20.29
CA PRO A 49 4.27 -7.05 20.62
C PRO A 49 4.96 -7.64 19.38
N SER A 50 4.24 -7.77 18.26
CA SER A 50 4.72 -8.39 17.02
C SER A 50 4.01 -7.81 15.79
N VAL A 51 4.61 -7.98 14.61
CA VAL A 51 3.98 -7.66 13.30
C VAL A 51 2.62 -8.37 13.17
N GLU A 52 2.53 -9.63 13.59
CA GLU A 52 1.26 -10.36 13.59
C GLU A 52 0.16 -9.65 14.38
N ALA A 53 0.47 -9.20 15.59
CA ALA A 53 -0.49 -8.51 16.46
C ALA A 53 -0.93 -7.18 15.85
N TYR A 54 0.00 -6.46 15.20
CA TYR A 54 -0.33 -5.25 14.47
C TYR A 54 -1.28 -5.52 13.30
N ILE A 55 -0.97 -6.51 12.45
CA ILE A 55 -1.84 -6.89 11.32
C ILE A 55 -3.21 -7.36 11.80
N ARG A 56 -3.27 -8.13 12.91
CA ARG A 56 -4.54 -8.53 13.53
C ARG A 56 -5.36 -7.35 14.04
N SER A 57 -4.72 -6.29 14.53
CA SER A 57 -5.40 -5.05 14.90
C SER A 57 -6.03 -4.36 13.71
N LEU A 58 -5.46 -4.54 12.51
CA LEU A 58 -5.92 -3.96 11.25
C LEU A 58 -6.90 -4.90 10.51
N THR A 59 -7.78 -5.59 11.25
CA THR A 59 -8.74 -6.55 10.68
C THR A 59 -9.68 -5.94 9.63
N ASN A 60 -9.83 -4.61 9.62
CA ASN A 60 -10.67 -3.91 8.66
C ASN A 60 -10.01 -3.85 7.28
N ASP A 61 -8.67 -3.78 7.23
CA ASP A 61 -7.89 -3.62 5.99
C ASP A 61 -7.17 -4.89 5.57
N PHE A 62 -6.82 -5.77 6.52
CA PHE A 62 -6.04 -6.98 6.28
C PHE A 62 -6.67 -8.20 6.93
N THR A 63 -6.42 -9.37 6.31
CA THR A 63 -6.80 -10.68 6.82
C THR A 63 -5.60 -11.61 6.77
N ILE A 64 -5.42 -12.39 7.83
CA ILE A 64 -4.39 -13.44 7.89
C ILE A 64 -5.04 -14.77 7.53
N VAL A 65 -4.52 -15.47 6.52
CA VAL A 65 -4.96 -16.79 6.07
C VAL A 65 -3.83 -17.81 6.21
N PRO A 66 -4.06 -18.95 6.87
CA PRO A 66 -3.10 -20.05 6.84
C PRO A 66 -3.13 -20.73 5.46
N LYS A 67 -1.97 -20.86 4.81
CA LYS A 67 -1.80 -21.52 3.50
C LYS A 67 -0.48 -22.30 3.49
N GLN A 68 -0.56 -23.59 3.13
CA GLN A 68 0.61 -24.49 3.03
C GLN A 68 1.53 -24.50 4.28
N GLY A 69 0.95 -24.45 5.48
CA GLY A 69 1.72 -24.45 6.73
C GLY A 69 2.37 -23.12 7.11
N ALA A 70 2.13 -22.06 6.34
CA ALA A 70 2.55 -20.69 6.67
C ALA A 70 1.36 -19.74 6.78
N LEU A 71 1.57 -18.59 7.42
CA LEU A 71 0.56 -17.53 7.55
C LEU A 71 0.79 -16.49 6.47
N PHE A 72 -0.23 -16.23 5.66
CA PHE A 72 -0.21 -15.21 4.61
C PHE A 72 -1.13 -14.06 4.97
N VAL A 73 -0.70 -12.84 4.67
CA VAL A 73 -1.48 -11.63 4.86
C VAL A 73 -2.04 -11.20 3.51
N VAL A 74 -3.35 -11.03 3.46
CA VAL A 74 -4.10 -10.62 2.28
C VAL A 74 -4.83 -9.32 2.57
N ALA A 75 -4.70 -8.36 1.67
CA ALA A 75 -5.43 -7.10 1.75
C ALA A 75 -6.91 -7.33 1.44
N LYS A 76 -7.80 -6.89 2.34
CA LYS A 76 -9.24 -6.87 2.07
C LYS A 76 -9.53 -5.84 0.98
N LYS A 77 -10.58 -6.10 0.20
CA LYS A 77 -11.15 -5.12 -0.72
C LYS A 77 -11.85 -4.03 0.10
N ASN A 78 -11.08 -3.06 0.59
CA ASN A 78 -11.65 -1.86 1.19
C ASN A 78 -11.88 -0.83 0.07
N ASP A 79 -13.14 -0.42 -0.13
CA ASP A 79 -13.58 0.56 -1.13
C ASP A 79 -12.95 1.95 -0.93
N THR A 80 -12.29 2.19 0.19
CA THR A 80 -11.62 3.46 0.52
C THR A 80 -10.49 3.84 -0.46
N LEU A 81 -9.99 2.89 -1.26
CA LEU A 81 -9.03 3.15 -2.35
C LEU A 81 -9.66 3.76 -3.62
N ALA A 82 -10.97 3.92 -3.68
CA ALA A 82 -11.62 4.59 -4.83
C ALA A 82 -11.14 6.05 -5.00
N HIS A 83 -10.60 6.70 -3.96
CA HIS A 83 -10.13 8.08 -4.05
C HIS A 83 -8.69 8.22 -4.59
N ILE A 84 -7.81 7.24 -4.39
CA ILE A 84 -6.40 7.33 -4.85
C ILE A 84 -6.29 7.01 -6.35
N GLN A 85 -7.21 6.20 -6.91
CA GLN A 85 -7.23 5.95 -8.35
C GLN A 85 -7.61 7.19 -9.16
N ASP A 86 -8.35 8.15 -8.58
CA ASP A 86 -8.69 9.39 -9.27
C ASP A 86 -7.49 10.37 -9.32
N LEU A 87 -6.58 10.31 -8.33
CA LEU A 87 -5.39 11.16 -8.30
C LEU A 87 -4.32 10.76 -9.34
N ILE A 88 -4.29 9.50 -9.77
CA ILE A 88 -3.36 9.01 -10.81
C ILE A 88 -3.91 9.29 -12.22
N ARG A 89 -5.23 9.37 -12.39
CA ARG A 89 -5.86 9.69 -13.69
C ARG A 89 -5.73 11.17 -14.10
N GLY A 90 -5.42 12.05 -13.15
CA GLY A 90 -5.25 13.50 -13.38
C GLY A 90 -3.83 14.01 -13.65
N GLN A 91 -2.78 13.21 -13.43
CA GLN A 91 -1.38 13.68 -13.50
C GLN A 91 -0.72 13.64 -14.90
N SER A 92 -1.49 13.85 -15.97
CA SER A 92 -0.89 14.28 -17.24
C SER A 92 -1.75 15.32 -17.91
N THR A 93 -1.86 16.48 -17.27
CA THR A 93 -2.25 17.69 -18.00
C THR A 93 -1.11 18.71 -17.98
N LYS A 94 -0.84 19.21 -19.19
CA LYS A 94 -0.13 20.46 -19.52
C LYS A 94 1.38 20.34 -19.77
N ARG A 95 1.74 19.72 -20.90
CA ARG A 95 2.71 20.33 -21.82
C ARG A 95 1.97 20.98 -22.99
N LYS A 96 1.40 22.18 -22.75
CA LYS A 96 1.06 23.10 -23.84
C LYS A 96 2.32 23.86 -24.23
N SER A 97 2.95 23.43 -25.32
CA SER A 97 3.98 24.17 -26.05
C SER A 97 4.11 23.51 -27.43
N LYS A 98 4.01 24.13 -28.59
CA LYS A 98 4.00 25.54 -29.05
C LYS A 98 3.44 25.54 -30.51
N PRO A 99 3.19 26.70 -31.13
CA PRO A 99 2.34 26.86 -32.31
C PRO A 99 3.12 26.76 -33.64
N THR A 100 2.53 26.26 -34.72
CA THR A 100 3.02 26.57 -36.09
C THR A 100 1.90 26.54 -37.15
N TYR A 101 1.56 27.75 -37.62
CA TYR A 101 1.15 28.18 -38.96
C TYR A 101 0.28 27.28 -39.87
N LYS A 102 -0.94 27.76 -40.16
CA LYS A 102 -1.80 27.27 -41.24
C LYS A 102 -1.47 28.04 -42.53
N SER A 103 -0.87 27.38 -43.50
CA SER A 103 -0.89 27.81 -44.91
C SER A 103 -1.54 26.72 -45.73
N SER A 104 -2.68 27.01 -46.33
CA SER A 104 -3.16 26.25 -47.48
C SER A 104 -4.17 27.05 -48.28
N ARG A 105 -3.84 27.17 -49.58
CA ARG A 105 -4.62 27.64 -50.74
C ARG A 105 -4.75 29.15 -50.95
#